data_AF-A0A943HMJ0-F1
#
_entry.id   AF-A0A943HMJ0-F1
#
_cell.length_a   1.000
_cell.length_b   1.000
_cell.length_c   1.000
_cell.angle_alpha   90.00
_cell.angle_beta   90.00
_cell.angle_gamma   90.00
#
_symmetry.space_group_name_H-M   'P 1'
#
loop_
_entity.id
_entity.type
_entity.pdbx_description
1 polymer ?
#
loop_
_entity_poly.entity_id
_entity_poly.type
_entity_poly.pdbx_seq_one_letter_code
_entity_poly.pdbx_strand_id
1 'polypeptide(L)' 'ESGERLYLTSKNKRNTPDRLQLKKYSPKLRKHVVFTEVK' A
#
# COMPACT_ATOMS: atom_id res chain seq x y z
N GLU A 1 -13.69 8.18 11.52
CA GLU A 1 -12.39 8.14 10.82
C GLU A 1 -12.13 6.71 10.35
N SER A 2 -12.02 6.49 9.04
CA SER A 2 -11.93 5.12 8.49
C SER A 2 -10.53 4.56 8.74
N GLY A 3 -10.34 3.82 9.83
CA GLY A 3 -9.09 3.12 10.17
C GLY A 3 -8.75 2.01 9.18
N GLU A 4 -8.39 2.37 7.95
CA GLU A 4 -7.80 1.46 7.00
C GLU A 4 -6.39 1.08 7.44
N ARG A 5 -6.12 -0.23 7.43
CA ARG A 5 -4.84 -0.79 7.85
C ARG A 5 -3.78 -0.43 6.81
N LEU A 6 -2.92 0.53 7.14
CA LEU A 6 -1.79 0.90 6.31
C LEU A 6 -0.73 -0.20 6.41
N TYR A 7 -0.33 -0.77 5.28
CA TYR A 7 0.74 -1.75 5.22
C TYR A 7 2.08 -1.03 5.19
N LEU A 8 2.81 -1.07 6.31
CA LEU A 8 4.17 -0.56 6.40
C LEU A 8 5.10 -1.52 5.63
N THR A 9 5.59 -1.06 4.49
CA THR A 9 6.59 -1.78 3.69
C THR A 9 7.76 -0.84 3.44
N SER A 10 8.98 -1.34 3.58
CA SER A 10 10.20 -0.60 3.27
C SER A 10 10.66 -0.96 1.86
N LYS A 11 11.02 0.06 1.07
CA LYS A 11 11.64 -0.12 -0.24
C LYS A 11 12.96 0.63 -0.30
N ASN A 12 13.87 0.15 -1.14
CA ASN A 12 15.11 0.87 -1.42
C ASN A 12 14.84 2.01 -2.41
N LYS A 13 14.72 3.23 -1.88
CA LYS A 13 14.44 4.45 -2.66
C LYS A 13 15.52 4.79 -3.69
N ARG A 14 16.74 4.25 -3.55
CA ARG A 14 17.86 4.50 -4.47
C ARG A 14 17.75 3.68 -5.76
N ASN A 15 17.29 2.44 -5.67
CA ASN A 15 17.18 1.54 -6.83
C ASN A 15 15.79 1.58 -7.47
N THR A 16 14.76 1.95 -6.70
CA THR A 16 13.36 2.02 -7.17
C THR A 16 12.75 3.38 -6.84
N PRO A 17 12.89 4.38 -7.73
CA PRO A 17 12.32 5.71 -7.54
C PRO A 17 10.79 5.73 -7.68
N ASP A 18 10.21 4.82 -8.47
CA ASP A 18 8.77 4.74 -8.72
C ASP A 18 7.95 4.40 -7.48
N ARG A 19 6.75 4.97 -7.38
CA ARG A 19 5.82 4.70 -6.27
C ARG A 19 5.42 3.23 -6.27
N LEU A 20 5.53 2.58 -5.12
CA LEU A 20 5.20 1.17 -5.03
C LEU A 20 3.67 0.99 -5.09
N GLN A 21 3.22 0.11 -5.97
CA GLN A 21 1.83 -0.30 -6.11
C GLN A 21 1.70 -1.78 -5.78
N LEU A 22 1.00 -2.10 -4.69
CA LEU A 22 0.82 -3.47 -4.23
C LEU A 22 -0.65 -3.82 -4.14
N LYS A 23 -1.04 -4.96 -4.71
CA LYS A 23 -2.37 -5.52 -4.46
C LYS A 23 -2.40 -6.12 -3.05
N LYS A 24 -3.16 -5.52 -2.14
CA LYS A 24 -3.38 -6.04 -0.79
C LYS A 24 -4.87 -6.18 -0.51
N TYR A 25 -5.21 -7.06 0.42
CA TYR A 25 -6.59 -7.28 0.81
C TYR A 25 -7.07 -6.12 1.68
N SER A 26 -8.15 -5.44 1.27
CA SER A 26 -8.83 -4.47 2.13
C SER A 26 -9.95 -5.19 2.91
N PRO A 27 -9.87 -5.27 4.26
CA PRO A 27 -10.94 -5.89 5.06
C PRO A 27 -12.25 -5.10 5.01
N LYS A 28 -12.21 -3.79 4.69
CA LYS A 28 -13.39 -2.93 4.58
C LYS A 28 -14.19 -3.24 3.31
N LEU A 29 -13.50 -3.41 2.19
CA LEU A 29 -14.12 -3.72 0.90
C LEU A 29 -14.24 -5.22 0.64
N ARG A 30 -13.65 -6.06 1.52
CA ARG A 30 -13.55 -7.52 1.41
C ARG A 30 -13.02 -7.99 0.05
N LYS A 31 -12.10 -7.21 -0.55
CA LYS A 31 -11.50 -7.50 -1.85
C LYS A 31 -10.05 -7.04 -1.89
N HIS A 32 -9.29 -7.61 -2.81
CA HIS A 32 -7.95 -7.13 -3.12
C HIS A 32 -8.03 -5.83 -3.90
N VAL A 33 -7.36 -4.80 -3.39
CA VAL A 33 -7.26 -3.47 -4.00
C VAL A 33 -5.80 -3.08 -4.12
N VAL A 34 -5.52 -2.17 -5.07
CA VAL A 34 -4.17 -1.63 -5.25
C VAL A 34 -3.94 -0.55 -4.20
N PHE A 35 -2.96 -0.77 -3.34
CA PHE A 35 -2.45 0.23 -2.40
C PHE A 35 -1.23 0.89 -3.01
N THR A 36 -1.26 2.21 -3.09
CA THR A 36 -0.12 3.05 -3.43
C THR A 36 0.61 3.49 -2.16
N GLU A 37 1.93 3.59 -2.22
CA GLU A 37 2.74 4.18 -1.15
C GLU A 37 2.24 5.61 -0.83
N VAL A 38 1.76 5.81 0.40
CA VAL A 38 1.41 7.11 0.97
C VAL A 38 2.62 7.59 1.77
N LYS A 39 3.00 8.86 1.58
CA LYS A 39 4.26 9.43 2.08
C LYS A 39 4.25 9.65 3.59
#